data_AF-A0A1G7CGI1-F1
#
_entry.id   AF-A0A1G7CGI1-F1
#
_cell.length_a   1.000
_cell.length_b   1.000
_cell.length_c   1.000
_cell.angle_alpha   90.00
_cell.angle_beta   90.00
_cell.angle_gamma   90.00
#
_symmetry.space_group_name_H-M   'P 1'
#
loop_
_entity.id
_entity.type
_entity.pdbx_description
1 polymer ?
#
loop_
_entity_poly.entity_id
_entity_poly.type
_entity_poly.pdbx_seq_one_letter_code
_entity_poly.pdbx_strand_id
1 'polypeptide(L)'
;MKLRRLALALLGCASIALAGTTTATASTLADFLPAEVVALIPSGSADSVAPFLPPLPAPLPAPAPQAAPAPAPVPAPAPPVQAKPNRTYKNCAEARNAGVTPIYRGEAGYAAHLDRDNDGIACEN
;
A
#
# COMPACT_ATOMS: atom_id res chain seq x y z
N MET A 1 -10.49 -31.23 -30.57
CA MET A 1 -9.06 -31.06 -30.87
C MET A 1 -8.43 -30.33 -29.69
N LYS A 2 -8.10 -31.11 -28.66
CA LYS A 2 -7.66 -30.67 -27.33
C LYS A 2 -6.15 -30.87 -27.26
N LEU A 3 -5.48 -29.94 -26.59
CA LEU A 3 -4.06 -29.93 -26.22
C LEU A 3 -3.07 -29.84 -27.39
N ARG A 4 -2.44 -28.68 -27.53
CA ARG A 4 -0.98 -28.53 -27.75
C ARG A 4 -0.63 -27.07 -27.98
N ARG A 5 0.13 -26.52 -27.04
CA ARG A 5 1.20 -25.50 -27.15
C ARG A 5 1.21 -24.76 -25.81
N LEU A 6 2.05 -25.25 -24.90
CA LEU A 6 3.36 -24.64 -24.62
C LEU A 6 3.14 -23.22 -24.07
N ALA A 7 3.17 -23.02 -22.76
CA ALA A 7 4.41 -22.85 -21.99
C ALA A 7 5.22 -21.65 -22.50
N LEU A 8 5.65 -20.79 -21.57
CA LEU A 8 6.13 -19.40 -21.72
C LEU A 8 4.95 -18.40 -21.71
N ALA A 9 4.77 -17.47 -20.77
CA ALA A 9 5.74 -16.84 -19.88
C ALA A 9 5.05 -16.39 -18.58
N LEU A 10 5.26 -17.14 -17.50
CA LEU A 10 5.24 -16.57 -16.16
C LEU A 10 6.61 -15.96 -15.94
N LEU A 11 6.81 -14.74 -16.44
CA LEU A 11 7.95 -13.91 -16.10
C LEU A 11 7.72 -13.42 -14.65
N GLY A 12 7.97 -14.31 -13.70
CA GLY A 12 7.98 -14.00 -12.29
C GLY A 12 9.08 -12.99 -12.03
N CYS A 13 8.70 -11.80 -11.57
CA CYS A 13 9.59 -10.89 -10.85
C CYS A 13 10.02 -11.58 -9.55
N ALA A 14 11.00 -12.46 -9.65
CA ALA A 14 11.76 -12.95 -8.50
C ALA A 14 12.73 -11.85 -8.10
N SER A 15 12.22 -10.86 -7.37
CA SER A 15 13.02 -9.93 -6.59
C SER A 15 13.69 -10.73 -5.47
N ILE A 16 14.83 -11.37 -5.78
CA ILE A 16 15.70 -11.94 -4.77
C ILE A 16 16.34 -10.76 -4.05
N ALA A 17 15.69 -10.32 -2.97
CA ALA A 17 16.31 -9.52 -1.95
C ALA A 17 17.43 -10.36 -1.34
N LEU A 18 18.67 -10.12 -1.79
CA LEU A 18 19.86 -10.53 -1.07
C LEU A 18 19.84 -9.74 0.25
N ALA A 19 19.26 -10.32 1.29
CA ALA A 19 19.49 -9.90 2.66
C ALA A 19 20.94 -10.24 3.02
N GLY A 20 21.88 -9.51 2.44
CA GLY A 20 23.23 -9.44 2.95
C GLY A 20 23.13 -8.78 4.31
N THR A 21 23.28 -9.57 5.37
CA THR A 21 23.71 -9.05 6.66
C THR A 21 25.10 -8.46 6.43
N THR A 22 25.15 -7.20 5.99
CA THR A 22 26.35 -6.39 6.08
C THR A 22 26.56 -6.11 7.56
N THR A 23 27.13 -7.08 8.27
CA THR A 23 27.95 -6.78 9.43
C THR A 23 29.03 -5.85 8.90
N ALA A 24 28.79 -4.55 9.02
CA ALA A 24 29.79 -3.52 8.81
C ALA A 24 30.81 -3.68 9.93
N THR A 25 31.72 -4.64 9.78
CA THR A 25 33.02 -4.55 10.43
C THR A 25 33.68 -3.35 9.78
N ALA A 26 33.68 -2.23 10.48
CA ALA A 26 34.48 -1.08 10.14
C ALA A 26 35.95 -1.52 10.20
N SER A 27 36.48 -2.03 9.09
CA SER A 27 37.92 -2.21 8.93
C SER A 27 38.51 -0.81 8.95
N THR A 28 39.11 -0.45 10.08
CA THR A 28 39.85 0.79 10.19
C THR A 28 41.15 0.63 9.39
N LEU A 29 41.72 1.75 8.92
CA LEU A 29 43.01 1.79 8.22
C LEU A 29 44.18 1.12 8.99
N ALA A 30 43.98 0.74 10.25
CA ALA A 30 44.92 -0.01 11.06
C ALA A 30 45.09 -1.48 10.61
N ASP A 31 44.12 -2.08 9.92
CA ASP A 31 44.19 -3.49 9.47
C ASP A 31 45.14 -3.69 8.26
N PHE A 32 45.57 -2.61 7.59
CA PHE A 32 46.42 -2.66 6.40
C PHE A 32 47.85 -2.14 6.64
N LEU A 33 48.23 -1.85 7.89
CA LEU A 33 49.56 -1.36 8.23
C LEU A 33 50.36 -2.42 9.01
N PRO A 34 51.65 -2.64 8.69
CA PRO A 34 52.50 -3.50 9.50
C PRO A 34 52.59 -2.95 10.93
N ALA A 35 52.64 -3.85 11.92
CA ALA A 35 52.57 -3.52 13.35
C ALA A 35 53.54 -2.41 13.80
N GLU A 36 54.66 -2.27 13.09
CA GLU A 36 55.71 -1.29 13.37
C GLU A 36 55.28 0.15 13.02
N VAL A 37 54.41 0.33 12.01
CA VAL A 37 53.91 1.65 11.60
C VAL A 37 52.79 2.14 12.51
N VAL A 38 51.97 1.22 13.04
CA VAL A 38 50.93 1.54 14.04
C VAL A 38 51.55 2.08 15.34
N ALA A 39 52.72 1.57 15.73
CA ALA A 39 53.44 2.05 16.91
C ALA A 39 54.09 3.45 16.74
N LEU A 40 54.20 3.93 15.51
CA LEU A 40 54.73 5.25 15.15
C LEU A 40 53.65 6.32 14.99
N ILE A 41 52.36 5.94 15.03
CA ILE A 41 51.29 6.91 15.12
C ILE A 41 51.34 7.44 16.56
N PRO A 42 51.75 8.71 16.80
CA PRO A 42 51.54 9.27 18.10
C PRO A 42 50.03 9.21 18.32
N SER A 43 49.61 8.46 19.34
CA SER A 43 48.30 8.55 19.96
C SER A 43 48.17 9.94 20.57
N GLY A 44 48.21 10.95 19.70
CA GLY A 44 48.36 12.35 19.98
C GLY A 44 47.11 12.81 20.68
N SER A 45 47.18 12.70 22.01
CA SER A 45 46.58 13.56 23.01
C SER A 45 45.79 14.73 22.42
N ALA A 46 44.53 14.46 22.08
CA ALA A 46 43.52 15.50 22.00
C ALA A 46 43.42 16.29 23.32
N ASP A 47 43.96 15.74 24.42
CA ASP A 47 44.10 16.38 25.73
C ASP A 47 45.04 17.60 25.76
N SER A 48 45.98 17.75 24.82
CA SER A 48 46.95 18.86 24.88
C SER A 48 46.35 20.23 24.50
N VAL A 49 45.16 20.26 23.90
CA VAL A 49 44.48 21.50 23.49
C VAL A 49 43.31 21.85 24.43
N ALA A 50 42.96 20.97 25.37
CA ALA A 50 41.86 21.14 26.31
C ALA A 50 41.89 22.44 27.16
N PRO A 51 43.04 22.97 27.63
CA PRO A 51 43.00 24.13 28.52
C PRO A 51 42.76 25.47 27.80
N PHE A 52 42.75 25.52 26.47
CA PHE A 52 42.63 26.77 25.70
C PHE A 52 41.28 26.96 25.00
N LEU A 53 40.35 26.02 25.15
CA LEU A 53 39.03 26.13 24.54
C LEU A 53 38.06 26.87 25.47
N PRO A 54 37.31 27.87 24.97
CA PRO A 54 36.23 28.46 25.74
C PRO A 54 35.19 27.38 26.11
N PRO A 55 34.48 27.53 27.24
CA PRO A 55 33.43 26.58 27.61
C PRO A 55 32.40 26.51 26.48
N LEU A 56 32.03 25.28 26.10
CA LEU A 56 31.00 25.09 25.08
C LEU A 56 29.71 25.78 25.53
N PRO A 57 29.02 26.49 24.61
CA PRO A 57 27.70 27.04 24.91
C PRO A 57 26.75 25.90 25.31
N ALA A 58 25.86 26.18 26.26
CA ALA A 58 24.87 25.21 26.69
C ALA A 58 24.06 24.69 25.50
N PRO A 59 23.74 23.38 25.45
CA PRO A 59 22.90 22.83 24.41
C PRO A 59 21.58 23.60 24.35
N LEU A 60 21.14 23.95 23.14
CA LEU A 60 19.82 24.54 22.96
C LEU A 60 18.75 23.56 23.47
N PRO A 61 17.65 24.05 24.08
CA PRO A 61 16.52 23.22 24.44
C PRO A 61 16.03 22.45 23.21
N ALA A 62 15.75 21.15 23.39
CA ALA A 62 15.19 20.34 22.32
C ALA A 62 13.86 20.96 21.82
N PRO A 63 13.61 20.96 20.50
CA PRO A 63 12.33 21.40 19.96
C PRO A 63 11.18 20.63 20.61
N ALA A 64 10.11 21.33 20.98
CA ALA A 64 8.92 20.70 21.53
C ALA A 64 8.30 19.73 20.50
N PRO A 65 7.72 18.59 20.94
CA PRO A 65 7.05 17.65 20.05
C PRO A 65 5.93 18.34 19.27
N GLN A 66 5.94 18.21 17.95
CA GLN A 66 4.87 18.72 17.10
C GLN A 66 3.59 17.89 17.33
N ALA A 67 2.44 18.56 17.35
CA ALA A 67 1.15 17.89 17.48
C ALA A 67 0.90 16.97 16.28
N ALA A 68 0.39 15.77 16.54
CA ALA A 68 0.04 14.83 15.50
C ALA A 68 -1.08 15.38 14.60
N PRO A 69 -1.08 15.04 13.29
CA PRO A 69 -2.17 15.41 12.38
C PRO A 69 -3.52 14.88 12.88
N ALA A 70 -4.58 15.67 12.70
CA ALA A 70 -5.92 15.25 13.04
C ALA A 70 -6.39 14.07 12.16
N PRO A 71 -7.24 13.16 12.69
CA PRO A 71 -7.79 12.06 11.92
C PRO A 71 -8.61 12.55 10.71
N ALA A 72 -8.56 11.81 9.60
CA ALA A 72 -9.37 12.10 8.43
C ALA A 72 -10.88 11.91 8.72
N PRO A 73 -11.77 12.67 8.05
CA PRO A 73 -13.21 12.49 8.16
C PRO A 73 -13.63 11.09 7.71
N VAL A 74 -14.57 10.47 8.44
CA VAL A 74 -15.16 9.18 8.06
C VAL A 74 -16.18 9.38 6.93
N PRO A 75 -16.23 8.51 5.90
CA PRO A 75 -17.25 8.57 4.86
C PRO A 75 -18.68 8.49 5.41
N ALA A 76 -19.60 9.26 4.82
CA ALA A 76 -21.01 9.19 5.17
C ALA A 76 -21.64 7.85 4.75
N PRO A 77 -22.70 7.38 5.44
CA PRO A 77 -23.42 6.16 5.06
C PRO A 77 -24.01 6.25 3.64
N ALA A 78 -23.91 5.16 2.88
CA ALA A 78 -24.56 5.04 1.58
C ALA A 78 -26.10 5.04 1.73
N PRO A 79 -26.86 5.56 0.74
CA PRO A 79 -28.31 5.53 0.77
C PRO A 79 -28.85 4.09 0.80
N PRO A 80 -30.00 3.85 1.47
CA PRO A 80 -30.59 2.52 1.55
C PRO A 80 -31.07 2.04 0.17
N VAL A 81 -30.68 0.82 -0.21
CA VAL A 81 -31.17 0.16 -1.42
C VAL A 81 -32.62 -0.25 -1.17
N GLN A 82 -33.56 0.28 -1.95
CA GLN A 82 -34.98 -0.05 -1.79
C GLN A 82 -35.24 -1.47 -2.32
N ALA A 83 -35.67 -2.36 -1.43
CA ALA A 83 -36.09 -3.70 -1.83
C ALA A 83 -37.36 -3.60 -2.68
N LYS A 84 -37.25 -3.95 -3.97
CA LYS A 84 -38.41 -4.06 -4.86
C LYS A 84 -39.27 -5.24 -4.40
N PRO A 85 -40.61 -5.14 -4.44
CA PRO A 85 -41.47 -6.25 -4.08
C PRO A 85 -41.19 -7.47 -4.98
N ASN A 86 -41.23 -8.69 -4.43
CA ASN A 86 -41.06 -9.94 -5.17
C ASN A 86 -42.30 -10.22 -6.05
N ARG A 87 -42.48 -9.38 -7.07
CA ARG A 87 -43.55 -9.47 -8.05
C ARG A 87 -42.93 -9.95 -9.36
N THR A 88 -43.51 -10.99 -9.94
CA THR A 88 -43.13 -11.45 -11.27
C THR A 88 -43.81 -10.57 -12.32
N TYR A 89 -43.04 -10.03 -13.24
CA TYR A 89 -43.57 -9.22 -14.35
C TYR A 89 -43.69 -10.07 -15.61
N LYS A 90 -44.81 -9.92 -16.32
CA LYS A 90 -45.01 -10.60 -17.60
C LYS A 90 -44.12 -10.00 -18.69
N ASN A 91 -43.87 -8.69 -18.63
CA ASN A 91 -43.04 -7.96 -19.59
C ASN A 91 -42.49 -6.67 -18.98
N CYS A 92 -41.54 -6.03 -19.69
CA CYS A 92 -40.94 -4.77 -19.24
C CYS A 92 -41.90 -3.59 -19.17
N ALA A 93 -43.00 -3.57 -19.94
CA ALA A 93 -43.97 -2.50 -19.84
C ALA A 93 -44.69 -2.53 -18.47
N GLU A 94 -45.00 -3.72 -17.97
CA GLU A 94 -45.57 -3.89 -16.62
C GLU A 94 -44.59 -3.44 -15.53
N ALA A 95 -43.31 -3.83 -15.66
CA ALA A 95 -42.26 -3.43 -14.72
C ALA A 95 -42.03 -1.90 -14.72
N ARG A 96 -42.02 -1.27 -15.90
CA ARG A 96 -41.91 0.18 -16.06
C ARG A 96 -43.12 0.90 -15.47
N ASN A 97 -44.33 0.40 -15.71
CA ASN A 97 -45.56 0.95 -15.11
C ASN A 97 -45.57 0.83 -13.58
N ALA A 98 -44.92 -0.19 -13.02
CA ALA A 98 -44.72 -0.34 -11.58
C ALA A 98 -43.59 0.54 -11.02
N GLY A 99 -42.83 1.24 -11.88
CA GLY A 99 -41.73 2.13 -11.46
C GLY A 99 -40.54 1.39 -10.86
N VAL A 100 -40.39 0.10 -11.15
CA VAL A 100 -39.32 -0.74 -10.56
C VAL A 100 -38.12 -0.92 -11.49
N THR A 101 -38.09 -0.33 -12.67
CA THR A 101 -37.00 -0.46 -13.64
C THR A 101 -35.93 0.63 -13.45
N PRO A 102 -34.65 0.36 -13.73
CA PRO A 102 -34.06 -0.93 -14.14
C PRO A 102 -34.06 -1.96 -12.99
N ILE A 103 -34.18 -3.25 -13.34
CA ILE A 103 -34.15 -4.38 -12.38
C ILE A 103 -32.84 -5.13 -12.57
N TYR A 104 -32.01 -5.21 -11.54
CA TYR A 104 -30.70 -5.85 -11.63
C TYR A 104 -30.76 -7.35 -11.32
N ARG A 105 -29.85 -8.13 -11.91
CA ARG A 105 -29.70 -9.55 -11.61
C ARG A 105 -29.49 -9.75 -10.11
N GLY A 106 -30.33 -10.58 -9.50
CA GLY A 106 -30.33 -10.85 -8.06
C GLY A 106 -31.31 -9.98 -7.26
N GLU A 107 -31.92 -8.96 -7.88
CA GLU A 107 -33.03 -8.24 -7.26
C GLU A 107 -34.34 -9.01 -7.40
N ALA A 108 -35.23 -8.79 -6.42
CA ALA A 108 -36.59 -9.29 -6.47
C ALA A 108 -37.31 -8.72 -7.71
N GLY A 109 -37.88 -9.61 -8.52
CA GLY A 109 -38.51 -9.26 -9.80
C GLY A 109 -37.62 -9.41 -11.03
N TYR A 110 -36.31 -9.71 -10.87
CA TYR A 110 -35.48 -10.07 -12.01
C TYR A 110 -35.90 -11.43 -12.57
N ALA A 111 -36.04 -11.50 -13.89
CA ALA A 111 -36.25 -12.74 -14.60
C ALA A 111 -35.56 -12.66 -15.95
N ALA A 112 -34.90 -13.75 -16.37
CA ALA A 112 -34.11 -13.77 -17.60
C ALA A 112 -34.93 -13.48 -18.87
N HIS A 113 -36.26 -13.66 -18.85
CA HIS A 113 -37.12 -13.29 -19.98
C HIS A 113 -37.38 -11.79 -20.11
N LEU A 114 -37.06 -11.00 -19.08
CA LEU A 114 -37.15 -9.54 -19.09
C LEU A 114 -35.86 -8.86 -19.57
N ASP A 115 -34.76 -9.61 -19.57
CA ASP A 115 -33.42 -9.18 -19.93
C ASP A 115 -33.13 -9.66 -21.37
N ARG A 116 -33.34 -8.78 -22.35
CA ARG A 116 -33.35 -9.17 -23.77
C ARG A 116 -31.94 -9.54 -24.26
N ASP A 117 -30.93 -8.84 -23.77
CA ASP A 117 -29.53 -9.02 -24.14
C ASP A 117 -28.71 -9.83 -23.13
N ASN A 118 -29.31 -10.17 -21.98
CA ASN A 118 -28.74 -10.99 -20.92
C ASN A 118 -27.53 -10.34 -20.22
N ASP A 119 -27.46 -9.01 -20.20
CA ASP A 119 -26.35 -8.28 -19.58
C ASP A 119 -26.45 -8.22 -18.04
N GLY A 120 -27.60 -8.63 -17.48
CA GLY A 120 -27.87 -8.60 -16.04
C GLY A 120 -28.64 -7.37 -15.58
N ILE A 121 -29.12 -6.52 -16.49
CA ILE A 121 -30.03 -5.43 -16.26
C ILE A 121 -31.29 -5.74 -17.07
N ALA A 122 -32.42 -5.89 -16.40
CA ALA A 122 -33.69 -6.09 -17.07
C ALA A 122 -34.41 -4.74 -17.26
N CYS A 123 -35.00 -4.58 -18.45
CA CYS A 123 -35.85 -3.47 -18.82
C CYS A 123 -35.17 -2.09 -18.78
N GLU A 124 -33.92 -2.00 -19.25
CA GLU A 124 -33.21 -0.71 -19.42
C GLU A 124 -33.86 0.22 -20.46
N ASN A 125 -34.64 -0.35 -21.39
CA ASN A 125 -35.37 0.35 -22.46
C ASN A 125 -36.84 -0.05 -22.49
#